data_AF-A0AAJ6KAK0-F1
#
_entry.id   AF-A0AAJ6KAK0-F1
#
_cell.length_a   1.000
_cell.length_b   1.000
_cell.length_c   1.000
_cell.angle_alpha   90.00
_cell.angle_beta   90.00
_cell.angle_gamma   90.00
#
_symmetry.space_group_name_H-M   'P 1'
#
loop_
_entity.id
_entity.type
_entity.pdbx_description
1 polymer ?
#
loop_
_entity_poly.entity_id
_entity_poly.type
_entity_poly.pdbx_seq_one_letter_code
_entity_poly.pdbx_strand_id
1 'polypeptide(L)' 'MSLLDLIDTLDDRGAEDAASDEQIHAVQSVLTRALVQEHGSPVSRSLVREAGRLVADSWPVGSELGALVLTFAQSV' A
#
# COMPACT_ATOMS: atom_id res chain seq x y z
N MET A 1 3.06 7.15 -10.59
CA MET A 1 1.93 6.70 -9.76
C MET A 1 1.93 7.54 -8.50
N SER A 2 0.82 8.19 -8.20
CA SER A 2 0.60 8.93 -6.96
C SER A 2 0.17 7.99 -5.82
N LEU A 3 0.15 8.48 -4.58
CA LEU A 3 -0.41 7.72 -3.45
C LEU A 3 -1.90 7.43 -3.63
N LEU A 4 -2.66 8.37 -4.20
CA LEU A 4 -4.07 8.19 -4.50
C LEU A 4 -4.26 7.09 -5.56
N ASP A 5 -3.47 7.14 -6.65
CA ASP A 5 -3.52 6.13 -7.72
C ASP A 5 -3.25 4.73 -7.17
N LEU A 6 -2.34 4.60 -6.19
CA LEU A 6 -2.04 3.32 -5.55
C LEU A 6 -3.23 2.81 -4.73
N ILE A 7 -3.90 3.69 -3.98
CA ILE A 7 -5.08 3.32 -3.18
C ILE A 7 -6.23 2.90 -4.11
N ASP A 8 -6.50 3.67 -5.16
CA ASP A 8 -7.53 3.35 -6.15
C ASP A 8 -7.23 2.01 -6.84
N THR A 9 -5.96 1.75 -7.18
CA THR A 9 -5.55 0.46 -7.77
C THR A 9 -5.79 -0.72 -6.82
N LEU A 10 -5.56 -0.54 -5.51
CA LEU A 10 -5.86 -1.57 -4.51
C LEU A 10 -7.36 -1.83 -4.37
N ASP A 11 -8.19 -0.80 -4.49
CA ASP A 11 -9.65 -0.90 -4.41
C ASP A 11 -10.24 -1.60 -5.65
N ASP A 12 -9.80 -1.19 -6.83
CA ASP A 12 -10.30 -1.71 -8.11
C ASP A 12 -9.89 -3.15 -8.37
N ARG A 13 -8.65 -3.52 -8.00
CA ARG A 13 -8.05 -4.81 -8.35
C ARG A 13 -7.90 -5.77 -7.18
N GLY A 14 -8.26 -5.35 -5.96
CA GLY A 14 -8.05 -6.13 -4.75
C GLY A 14 -8.68 -7.52 -4.80
N ALA A 15 -9.91 -7.61 -5.32
CA ALA A 15 -10.66 -8.87 -5.39
C ALA A 15 -10.04 -9.93 -6.32
N GLU A 16 -9.13 -9.53 -7.22
CA GLU A 16 -8.45 -10.42 -8.18
C GLU A 16 -7.03 -10.78 -7.73
N ASP A 17 -6.52 -10.16 -6.66
CA ASP A 17 -5.15 -10.36 -6.20
C ASP A 17 -5.01 -11.64 -5.33
N ALA A 18 -3.77 -12.11 -5.20
CA ALA A 18 -3.47 -13.26 -4.36
C ALA A 18 -3.57 -12.96 -2.85
N ALA A 19 -3.44 -11.69 -2.44
CA ALA A 19 -3.63 -11.25 -1.07
C ALA A 19 -5.10 -11.38 -0.65
N SER A 20 -5.33 -11.63 0.64
CA SER A 20 -6.70 -11.66 1.17
C SER A 20 -7.28 -10.25 1.31
N ASP A 21 -8.62 -10.15 1.33
CA ASP A 21 -9.34 -8.90 1.58
C ASP A 21 -8.84 -8.18 2.86
N GLU A 22 -8.53 -8.96 3.90
CA GLU A 22 -8.06 -8.44 5.19
C GLU A 22 -6.63 -7.85 5.07
N GLN A 23 -5.77 -8.47 4.26
CA GLN A 23 -4.44 -7.97 3.95
C GLN A 23 -4.49 -6.68 3.13
N ILE A 24 -5.36 -6.64 2.13
CA ILE A 24 -5.58 -5.47 1.28
C ILE A 24 -6.12 -4.31 2.12
N HIS A 25 -7.14 -4.58 2.94
CA HIS A 25 -7.74 -3.57 3.80
C HIS A 25 -6.76 -2.99 4.83
N ALA A 26 -5.91 -3.83 5.44
CA ALA A 26 -4.88 -3.39 6.37
C ALA A 26 -3.91 -2.41 5.71
N VAL A 27 -3.45 -2.70 4.49
CA VAL A 27 -2.56 -1.83 3.72
C VAL A 27 -3.26 -0.55 3.28
N GLN A 28 -4.47 -0.64 2.74
CA GLN A 28 -5.29 0.52 2.35
C GLN A 28 -5.53 1.48 3.51
N SER A 29 -5.81 0.97 4.72
CA SER A 29 -6.01 1.77 5.92
C SER A 29 -4.78 2.62 6.26
N VAL A 30 -3.58 2.03 6.18
CA VAL A 30 -2.32 2.76 6.42
C VAL A 30 -2.04 3.78 5.32
N LEU A 31 -2.23 3.42 4.05
CA LEU A 31 -2.02 4.34 2.93
C LEU A 31 -3.02 5.52 2.96
N THR A 32 -4.27 5.28 3.34
CA THR A 32 -5.28 6.34 3.52
C THR A 32 -4.87 7.32 4.63
N ARG A 33 -4.33 6.81 5.75
CA ARG A 33 -3.76 7.68 6.80
C ARG A 33 -2.60 8.52 6.27
N ALA A 34 -1.76 7.95 5.39
CA ALA A 34 -0.65 8.66 4.76
C ALA A 34 -1.13 9.76 3.79
N LEU A 35 -2.26 9.54 3.11
CA LEU A 35 -2.86 10.48 2.16
C LEU A 35 -3.42 11.73 2.84
N VAL A 36 -3.94 11.59 4.07
CA VAL A 36 -4.46 12.72 4.87
C VAL A 36 -3.33 13.61 5.42
N GLN A 37 -2.09 13.13 5.45
CA GLN A 37 -0.95 13.94 5.86
C GLN A 37 -0.53 14.91 4.76
N GLU A 38 0.21 15.96 5.14
CA GLU A 38 0.89 16.81 4.16
C GLU A 38 1.76 15.94 3.23
N HIS A 39 1.60 16.15 1.92
CA HIS A 39 2.26 15.35 0.90
C HIS A 39 3.79 15.44 1.05
N GLY A 40 4.44 14.27 1.12
CA GLY A 40 5.90 14.19 1.27
C GLY A 40 6.43 14.52 2.66
N SER A 41 5.56 14.78 3.65
CA SER A 41 5.96 14.97 5.05
C SER A 41 6.63 13.71 5.61
N PRO A 42 7.48 13.84 6.65
CA PRO A 42 8.10 12.69 7.31
C PRO A 42 7.08 11.66 7.81
N VAL A 43 5.92 12.13 8.29
CA VAL A 43 4.82 11.27 8.75
C VAL A 43 4.21 10.48 7.59
N SER A 44 3.88 11.15 6.49
CA SER A 44 3.35 10.49 5.28
C SER A 44 4.31 9.40 4.79
N ARG A 45 5.60 9.71 4.64
CA ARG A 45 6.62 8.74 4.22
C ARG A 45 6.79 7.57 5.20
N SER A 46 6.66 7.84 6.50
CA SER A 46 6.73 6.79 7.52
C SER A 46 5.57 5.79 7.39
N LEU A 47 4.35 6.29 7.17
CA LEU A 47 3.16 5.46 6.97
C LEU A 47 3.25 4.66 5.67
N VAL A 48 3.73 5.26 4.57
CA VAL A 48 3.97 4.51 3.33
C VAL A 48 4.99 3.38 3.54
N ARG A 49 6.06 3.62 4.29
CA ARG A 49 7.02 2.56 4.65
C ARG A 49 6.41 1.50 5.58
N GLU A 50 5.50 1.87 6.47
CA GLU A 50 4.74 0.93 7.31
C GLU A 50 3.87 0.01 6.45
N ALA A 51 3.14 0.56 5.48
CA ALA A 51 2.39 -0.22 4.50
C ALA A 51 3.29 -1.20 3.73
N GLY A 52 4.46 -0.75 3.29
CA GLY A 52 5.45 -1.62 2.65
C GLY A 52 5.93 -2.78 3.54
N ARG A 53 6.09 -2.57 4.86
CA ARG A 53 6.44 -3.64 5.79
C ARG A 53 5.32 -4.66 5.96
N LEU A 54 4.07 -4.20 6.09
CA LEU A 54 2.90 -5.10 6.17
C LEU A 54 2.84 -6.05 4.96
N VAL A 55 3.12 -5.52 3.77
CA VAL A 55 3.20 -6.32 2.55
C VAL A 55 4.36 -7.32 2.62
N ALA A 56 5.58 -6.86 2.93
CA ALA A 56 6.76 -7.72 2.98
C ALA A 56 6.62 -8.88 3.99
N ASP A 57 5.93 -8.63 5.11
CA ASP A 57 5.81 -9.59 6.20
C ASP A 57 4.73 -10.65 5.97
N SER A 58 3.69 -10.33 5.19
CA SER A 58 2.47 -11.15 5.17
C SER A 58 1.91 -11.50 3.79
N TRP A 59 2.21 -10.72 2.74
CA TRP A 59 1.56 -10.92 1.45
C TRP A 59 2.16 -12.10 0.68
N PRO A 60 1.33 -12.88 -0.05
CA PRO A 60 1.83 -13.96 -0.90
C PRO A 60 2.77 -13.45 -1.99
N VAL A 61 3.81 -14.23 -2.32
CA VAL A 61 4.77 -13.88 -3.39
C VAL A 61 4.11 -13.63 -4.74
N GLY A 62 2.96 -14.27 -5.00
CA GLY A 62 2.17 -14.09 -6.23
C GLY A 62 1.29 -12.84 -6.27
N SER A 63 1.33 -11.97 -5.25
CA SER A 63 0.54 -10.73 -5.22
C SER A 63 1.18 -9.66 -6.09
N GLU A 64 0.52 -9.31 -7.19
CA GLU A 64 0.95 -8.20 -8.06
C GLU A 64 0.78 -6.86 -7.35
N LEU A 65 -0.31 -6.71 -6.60
CA LEU A 65 -0.57 -5.51 -5.80
C LEU A 65 0.49 -5.34 -4.71
N GLY A 66 0.97 -6.43 -4.13
CA GLY A 66 2.03 -6.39 -3.12
C GLY A 66 3.34 -5.87 -3.71
N ALA A 67 3.71 -6.36 -4.89
CA ALA A 67 4.87 -5.84 -5.61
C ALA A 67 4.75 -4.34 -5.91
N LEU A 68 3.56 -3.85 -6.27
CA LEU A 68 3.30 -2.43 -6.49
C LEU A 68 3.47 -1.59 -5.23
N VAL A 69 2.87 -2.01 -4.11
CA VAL A 69 2.99 -1.31 -2.82
C VAL A 69 4.45 -1.28 -2.34
N LEU A 70 5.19 -2.39 -2.47
CA LEU A 70 6.61 -2.46 -2.12
C LEU A 70 7.45 -1.50 -2.98
N THR A 71 7.22 -1.50 -4.29
CA THR A 71 7.92 -0.61 -5.23
C THR A 71 7.64 0.86 -4.89
N PHE A 72 6.38 1.20 -4.62
CA PHE A 72 6.00 2.55 -4.21
C PHE A 72 6.68 2.94 -2.90
N ALA A 73 6.66 2.08 -1.89
CA ALA A 73 7.25 2.34 -0.58
C ALA A 73 8.78 2.53 -0.60
N GLN A 74 9.48 1.93 -1.56
CA GLN A 74 10.90 2.14 -1.77
C GLN A 74 11.23 3.47 -2.47
N SER A 75 10.24 4.10 -3.11
CA SER A 75 10.41 5.33 -3.89
C SER A 75 10.16 6.64 -3.13
N VAL A 76 9.76 6.58 -1.85
CA VAL A 76 9.35 7.75 -1.01
C VAL A 76 10.34 8.18 0.07
#